data_AF-A0A7G9QVW1-F1
#
_entry.id   AF-A0A7G9QVW1-F1
#
_cell.length_a   1.000
_cell.length_b   1.000
_cell.length_c   1.000
_cell.angle_alpha   90.00
_cell.angle_beta   90.00
_cell.angle_gamma   90.00
#
_symmetry.space_group_name_H-M   'P 1'
#
loop_
_entity.id
_entity.type
_entity.pdbx_description
1 polymer ?
#
loop_
_entity_poly.entity_id
_entity_poly.type
_entity_poly.pdbx_seq_one_letter_code
_entity_poly.pdbx_strand_id
1 'polypeptide(L)'
;MPHFKVILSGQEIELLFDGTPVVEFFTTRLVRAADLAAAERQAKDLVLLEWQSGDIYGTTNRGSIPALKVEDSFPVSFLAGTFGRKPSSYTFYRHED
;
A
#
# COMPACT_ATOMS: atom_id res chain seq x y z
N MET A 1 -2.50 -21.99 1.55
CA MET A 1 -1.71 -20.76 1.72
C MET A 1 -2.42 -19.85 2.71
N PRO A 2 -1.77 -19.52 3.85
CA PRO A 2 -2.30 -18.59 4.84
C PRO A 2 -2.52 -17.19 4.27
N HIS A 3 -3.32 -16.39 4.97
CA HIS A 3 -3.51 -14.98 4.67
C HIS A 3 -2.55 -14.16 5.53
N PHE A 4 -2.00 -13.11 4.94
CA PHE A 4 -1.13 -12.15 5.62
C PHE A 4 -1.64 -10.75 5.40
N LYS A 5 -1.60 -9.96 6.45
CA LYS A 5 -1.79 -8.51 6.39
C LYS A 5 -0.41 -7.87 6.34
N VAL A 6 -0.16 -7.06 5.33
CA VAL A 6 1.09 -6.33 5.13
C VAL A 6 0.78 -4.85 5.10
N ILE A 7 1.41 -4.09 5.97
CA ILE A 7 1.32 -2.63 6.04
C ILE A 7 2.55 -2.07 5.33
N LEU A 8 2.29 -1.23 4.33
CA LEU A 8 3.30 -0.62 3.48
C LEU A 8 3.22 0.91 3.63
N SER A 9 4.37 1.55 3.69
CA SER A 9 4.52 2.97 3.42
C SER A 9 5.09 3.17 2.01
N GLY A 10 4.73 4.26 1.36
CA GLY A 10 5.25 4.66 0.06
C GLY A 10 5.60 6.13 0.03
N GLN A 11 6.79 6.44 -0.46
CA GLN A 11 7.36 7.79 -0.54
C GLN A 11 7.77 8.13 -1.98
N GLU A 12 8.32 9.31 -2.21
CA GLU A 12 8.77 9.82 -3.53
C GLU A 12 7.62 10.07 -4.52
N ILE A 13 6.40 10.23 -3.99
CA ILE A 13 5.21 10.62 -4.74
C ILE A 13 5.07 12.14 -4.74
N GLU A 14 4.42 12.67 -5.77
CA GLU A 14 3.98 14.06 -5.82
C GLU A 14 2.53 14.06 -6.32
N LEU A 15 1.59 14.00 -5.39
CA LEU A 15 0.16 13.87 -5.69
C LEU A 15 -0.64 14.97 -4.99
N LEU A 16 -1.68 15.48 -5.65
CA LEU A 16 -2.68 16.36 -5.04
C LEU A 16 -3.88 15.53 -4.61
N PHE A 17 -4.05 15.33 -3.30
CA PHE A 17 -5.20 14.66 -2.72
C PHE A 17 -6.14 15.72 -2.11
N ASP A 18 -7.35 15.85 -2.66
CA ASP A 18 -8.33 16.87 -2.24
C ASP A 18 -7.73 18.30 -2.21
N GLY A 19 -7.01 18.66 -3.29
CA GLY A 19 -6.34 19.95 -3.43
C GLY A 19 -5.10 20.15 -2.54
N THR A 20 -4.72 19.15 -1.74
CA THR A 20 -3.56 19.21 -0.85
C THR A 20 -2.40 18.38 -1.40
N PRO A 21 -1.15 18.89 -1.46
CA PRO A 21 0.01 18.07 -1.77
C PRO A 21 0.28 17.02 -0.69
N VAL A 22 0.53 15.79 -1.11
CA VAL A 22 0.91 14.66 -0.26
C VAL A 22 2.19 14.03 -0.80
N VAL A 23 3.07 13.63 0.12
CA VAL A 23 4.42 13.12 -0.18
C VAL A 23 4.66 11.69 0.31
N GLU A 24 3.73 11.18 1.11
CA GLU A 24 3.77 9.82 1.64
C GLU A 24 2.36 9.23 1.73
N PHE A 25 2.28 7.91 1.60
CA PHE A 25 1.07 7.17 1.91
C PHE A 25 1.37 5.96 2.79
N PHE A 26 0.34 5.52 3.50
CA PHE A 26 0.26 4.20 4.09
C PHE A 26 -0.84 3.41 3.42
N THR A 27 -0.59 2.13 3.19
CA THR A 27 -1.61 1.22 2.70
C THR A 27 -1.46 -0.16 3.32
N THR A 28 -2.56 -0.89 3.38
CA THR A 28 -2.57 -2.26 3.87
C THR A 28 -2.96 -3.16 2.72
N ARG A 29 -2.24 -4.28 2.52
CA ARG A 29 -2.63 -5.33 1.59
C ARG A 29 -2.88 -6.63 2.33
N LEU A 30 -3.98 -7.29 1.97
CA LEU A 30 -4.29 -8.66 2.39
C LEU A 30 -3.92 -9.60 1.24
N VAL A 31 -2.92 -10.45 1.45
CA VAL A 31 -2.41 -11.37 0.42
C VAL A 31 -2.40 -12.81 0.90
N ARG A 32 -2.44 -13.76 -0.03
CA ARG A 32 -2.29 -15.19 0.26
C ARG A 32 -0.94 -15.66 -0.26
N ALA A 33 -0.05 -16.03 0.66
CA ALA A 33 1.33 -16.40 0.35
C ALA A 33 1.75 -17.70 1.06
N ALA A 34 2.91 -18.25 0.71
CA ALA A 34 3.47 -19.43 1.36
C ALA A 34 4.05 -19.09 2.75
N ASP A 35 4.68 -17.93 2.87
CA ASP A 35 5.33 -17.40 4.06
C ASP A 35 5.26 -15.86 4.08
N LEU A 36 5.84 -15.26 5.13
CA LEU A 36 5.83 -13.81 5.34
C LEU A 36 6.63 -13.05 4.27
N ALA A 37 7.79 -13.58 3.85
CA ALA A 37 8.64 -12.94 2.85
C ALA A 37 7.98 -12.91 1.47
N ALA A 38 7.29 -14.00 1.10
CA ALA A 38 6.49 -14.07 -0.10
C ALA A 38 5.28 -13.12 -0.03
N ALA A 39 4.66 -12.98 1.15
CA ALA A 39 3.56 -12.03 1.35
C ALA A 39 4.01 -10.57 1.16
N GLU A 40 5.13 -10.19 1.75
CA GLU A 40 5.68 -8.84 1.62
C GLU A 40 6.03 -8.50 0.17
N ARG A 41 6.68 -9.43 -0.55
CA ARG A 41 6.99 -9.24 -1.98
C ARG A 41 5.71 -9.07 -2.79
N GLN A 42 4.74 -9.98 -2.61
CA GLN A 42 3.47 -9.92 -3.33
C GLN A 42 2.69 -8.62 -3.03
N ALA A 43 2.69 -8.17 -1.77
CA ALA A 43 2.04 -6.92 -1.38
C ALA A 43 2.69 -5.70 -2.05
N LYS A 44 4.04 -5.65 -2.11
CA LYS A 44 4.77 -4.59 -2.82
C LYS A 44 4.47 -4.61 -4.32
N ASP A 45 4.51 -5.78 -4.94
CA ASP A 45 4.26 -5.92 -6.38
C ASP A 45 2.85 -5.43 -6.75
N LEU A 46 1.84 -5.73 -5.91
CA LEU A 46 0.48 -5.22 -6.10
C LEU A 46 0.42 -3.69 -6.05
N VAL A 47 1.04 -3.08 -5.04
CA VAL A 47 1.07 -1.61 -4.92
C VAL A 47 1.84 -0.99 -6.10
N LEU A 48 3.01 -1.51 -6.46
CA LEU A 48 3.77 -1.00 -7.59
C LEU A 48 2.98 -1.12 -8.90
N LEU A 49 2.29 -2.24 -9.12
CA LEU A 49 1.45 -2.43 -10.29
C LEU A 49 0.32 -1.39 -10.35
N GLU A 50 -0.40 -1.16 -9.25
CA GLU A 50 -1.46 -0.14 -9.17
C GLU A 50 -0.95 1.27 -9.51
N TRP A 51 0.26 1.60 -9.06
CA TRP A 51 0.88 2.91 -9.32
C TRP A 51 1.49 3.02 -10.72
N GLN A 52 1.99 1.93 -11.29
CA GLN A 52 2.54 1.88 -12.65
C GLN A 52 1.45 1.83 -13.72
N SER A 53 0.36 1.11 -13.48
CA SER A 53 -0.72 0.94 -14.46
C SER A 53 -1.53 2.21 -14.72
N GLY A 54 -1.23 3.30 -13.99
CA GLY A 54 -1.99 4.54 -14.09
C GLY A 54 -3.41 4.38 -13.56
N ASP A 55 -3.61 3.57 -12.53
CA ASP A 55 -4.91 3.55 -11.84
C ASP A 55 -5.11 4.89 -11.09
N ILE A 56 -6.15 5.00 -10.25
CA ILE A 56 -6.59 6.24 -9.57
C ILE A 56 -5.45 7.16 -9.09
N TYR A 57 -4.41 6.61 -8.47
CA TYR A 57 -3.27 7.39 -7.95
C TYR A 57 -2.08 7.47 -8.91
N GLY A 58 -1.88 6.47 -9.78
CA GLY A 58 -0.80 6.48 -10.77
C GLY A 58 -0.96 7.58 -11.83
N THR A 59 -2.20 7.87 -12.24
CA THR A 59 -2.50 8.95 -13.21
C THR A 59 -2.33 10.35 -12.67
N THR A 60 -2.49 10.52 -11.35
CA THR A 60 -2.46 11.82 -10.68
C THR A 60 -1.12 12.11 -10.02
N ASN A 61 -0.26 11.10 -9.87
CA ASN A 61 1.10 11.22 -9.39
C ASN A 61 1.99 11.88 -10.46
N ARG A 62 2.58 13.02 -10.11
CA ARG A 62 3.61 13.72 -10.91
C ARG A 62 5.03 13.36 -10.49
N GLY A 63 5.18 12.66 -9.37
CA GLY A 63 6.43 12.19 -8.83
C GLY A 63 6.92 10.91 -9.50
N SER A 64 7.83 10.21 -8.83
CA SER A 64 8.33 8.91 -9.29
C SER A 64 7.36 7.78 -8.90
N ILE A 65 7.59 6.58 -9.43
CA ILE A 65 6.98 5.36 -8.88
C ILE A 65 7.37 5.27 -7.39
N PRO A 66 6.43 5.01 -6.47
CA PRO A 66 6.70 5.12 -5.05
C PRO A 66 7.77 4.13 -4.57
N ALA A 67 8.70 4.62 -3.76
CA ALA A 67 9.61 3.78 -3.00
C ALA A 67 8.84 3.14 -1.84
N LEU A 68 8.70 1.80 -1.85
CA LEU A 68 7.90 1.06 -0.87
C LEU A 68 8.71 0.44 0.26
N LYS A 69 8.28 0.68 1.49
CA LYS A 69 8.82 0.05 2.70
C LYS A 69 7.73 -0.77 3.41
N VAL A 70 8.12 -1.93 3.95
CA VAL A 70 7.26 -2.71 4.84
C VAL A 70 7.38 -2.11 6.23
N GLU A 71 6.24 -1.69 6.79
CA GLU A 71 6.19 -1.16 8.15
C GLU A 71 5.81 -2.26 9.14
N ASP A 72 4.92 -3.17 8.75
CA ASP A 72 4.54 -4.32 9.55
C ASP A 72 3.97 -5.45 8.68
N SER A 73 4.10 -6.69 9.12
CA SER A 73 3.59 -7.85 8.41
C SER A 73 3.26 -9.00 9.39
N PHE A 74 2.06 -9.56 9.29
CA PHE A 74 1.64 -10.65 10.18
C PHE A 74 0.58 -11.58 9.57
N PRO A 75 0.57 -12.87 9.97
CA PRO A 75 -0.46 -13.81 9.55
C PRO A 75 -1.81 -13.43 10.16
N VAL A 76 -2.90 -13.61 9.41
CA VAL A 76 -4.26 -13.37 9.90
C VAL A 76 -5.12 -14.62 9.76
N SER A 77 -5.91 -14.88 10.79
CA SER A 77 -6.97 -15.91 10.75
C SER A 77 -8.08 -15.47 9.80
N PHE A 78 -8.67 -16.43 9.08
CA PHE A 78 -9.71 -16.19 8.06
C PHE A 78 -10.87 -15.30 8.55
N LEU A 79 -11.25 -15.43 9.82
CA LEU A 79 -12.33 -14.64 10.45
C LEU A 79 -11.94 -13.19 10.78
N ALA A 80 -10.65 -12.89 10.96
CA ALA A 80 -10.15 -11.53 11.24
C ALA A 80 -9.84 -10.76 9.95
N GLY A 81 -9.63 -11.46 8.83
CA GLY A 81 -9.28 -10.85 7.53
C GLY A 81 -10.44 -10.14 6.82
N THR A 82 -11.68 -10.42 7.19
CA THR A 82 -12.90 -9.92 6.51
C THR A 82 -13.63 -8.79 7.23
N PHE A 83 -13.31 -8.52 8.50
CA PHE A 83 -14.00 -7.52 9.33
C PHE A 83 -13.26 -6.18 9.49
N GLY A 84 -12.10 -6.03 8.85
CA GLY A 84 -11.32 -4.78 8.84
C GLY A 84 -11.56 -3.93 7.59
N ARG A 85 -11.33 -2.62 7.72
CA ARG A 85 -11.22 -1.59 6.66
C ARG A 85 -10.79 -2.19 5.30
N LYS A 86 -11.44 -1.77 4.21
CA LYS A 86 -11.18 -2.25 2.82
C LYS A 86 -9.68 -2.52 2.61
N PRO A 87 -9.27 -3.73 2.20
CA PRO A 87 -7.87 -4.18 2.16
C PRO A 87 -7.02 -3.53 1.05
N SER A 88 -7.47 -2.39 0.53
CA SER A 88 -6.84 -1.64 -0.56
C SER A 88 -6.92 -0.12 -0.38
N SER A 89 -7.32 0.39 0.80
CA SER A 89 -7.37 1.84 1.01
C SER A 89 -5.98 2.45 1.20
N TYR A 90 -5.76 3.62 0.62
CA TYR A 90 -4.61 4.47 0.89
C TYR A 90 -4.96 5.53 1.93
N THR A 91 -4.05 5.79 2.85
CA THR A 91 -4.07 6.93 3.76
C THR A 91 -2.89 7.81 3.40
N PHE A 92 -3.15 9.05 2.99
CA PHE A 92 -2.09 9.98 2.57
C PHE A 92 -1.70 10.92 3.70
N TYR A 93 -0.41 11.21 3.78
CA TYR A 93 0.17 12.13 4.76
C TYR A 93 0.80 13.32 4.06
N ARG A 94 0.70 14.47 4.72
CA ARG A 94 1.26 15.74 4.26
C ARG A 94 2.72 15.81 4.72
N HIS A 95 3.53 16.60 4.01
CA HIS A 95 4.76 17.10 4.59
C HIS A 95 4.33 18.08 5.70
N GLU A 96 4.63 17.76 6.96
CA GLU A 96 4.60 18.79 8.00
C GLU A 96 5.84 19.67 7.77
N ASP A 97 5.64 20.98 7.69
CA ASP A 97 6.73 21.98 7.59
C ASP A 97 7.65 21.95 8.83
#